data_AF-A0A853IY32-F1
#
_entry.id   AF-A0A853IY32-F1
#
_cell.length_a   1.000
_cell.length_b   1.000
_cell.length_c   1.000
_cell.angle_alpha   90.00
_cell.angle_beta   90.00
_cell.angle_gamma   90.00
#
_symmetry.space_group_name_H-M   'P 1'
#
loop_
_entity.id
_entity.type
_entity.pdbx_description
1 polymer ?
#
loop_
_entity_poly.entity_id
_entity_poly.type
_entity_poly.pdbx_seq_one_letter_code
_entity_poly.pdbx_strand_id
1 'polypeptide(L)'
;MNRAIHLLAVLVVAGVAGCASRGATDAAPESAAVPAPVTVAMPAHLADKDFAPWLQGERSRIASARSAAQQRFHDAELACWRRFAVNDCVRKARVERRTAMDQLRQEELLLNEMERQRRTAERLRQLEQKQQKAAP
;
A
#
# COMPACT_ATOMS: atom_id res chain seq x y z
N MET A 1 29.52 -66.96 -2.28
CA MET A 1 30.27 -67.66 -3.34
C MET A 1 29.27 -68.43 -4.18
N ASN A 2 28.94 -67.93 -5.38
CA ASN A 2 28.52 -68.78 -6.49
C ASN A 2 28.64 -67.98 -7.79
N ARG A 3 29.17 -68.65 -8.81
CA ARG A 3 29.86 -68.11 -9.98
C ARG A 3 28.90 -67.80 -11.13
N ALA A 4 29.17 -66.68 -11.78
CA ALA A 4 29.26 -66.48 -13.22
C ALA A 4 28.28 -67.23 -14.14
N ILE A 5 27.39 -66.47 -14.79
CA ILE A 5 27.17 -66.58 -16.25
C ILE A 5 26.93 -65.16 -16.78
N HIS A 6 27.98 -64.55 -17.34
CA HIS A 6 27.88 -63.32 -18.11
C HIS A 6 27.42 -63.69 -19.54
N LEU A 7 26.21 -63.30 -19.91
CA LEU A 7 25.82 -63.19 -21.31
C LEU A 7 25.78 -61.71 -21.69
N LEU A 8 26.72 -61.40 -22.57
CA LEU A 8 27.02 -60.13 -23.18
C LEU A 8 25.91 -59.83 -24.20
N ALA A 9 25.06 -58.85 -23.92
CA ALA A 9 24.13 -58.29 -24.90
C ALA A 9 24.30 -56.77 -24.88
N VAL A 10 25.25 -56.30 -25.69
CA VAL A 10 25.40 -54.90 -26.06
C VAL A 10 24.24 -54.57 -27.00
N LEU A 11 23.23 -53.86 -26.49
CA LEU A 11 22.23 -53.19 -27.30
C LEU A 11 22.50 -51.69 -27.23
N VAL A 12 23.27 -51.22 -28.21
CA VAL A 12 23.42 -49.80 -28.54
C VAL A 12 22.07 -49.32 -29.07
N VAL A 13 21.32 -48.61 -28.24
CA VAL A 13 20.16 -47.84 -28.70
C VAL A 13 20.63 -46.41 -28.95
N ALA A 14 20.89 -46.11 -30.22
CA ALA A 14 21.05 -44.74 -30.70
C ALA A 14 19.66 -44.07 -30.73
N GLY A 15 19.30 -43.41 -29.63
CA GLY A 15 18.08 -42.59 -29.53
C GLY A 15 18.40 -41.13 -29.80
N VAL A 16 18.31 -40.70 -31.05
CA VAL A 16 18.26 -39.28 -31.42
C VAL A 16 16.81 -38.82 -31.27
N ALA A 17 16.50 -38.21 -30.13
CA ALA A 17 15.23 -37.51 -29.93
C ALA A 17 15.54 -36.12 -29.38
N GLY A 18 15.52 -35.14 -30.27
CA GLY A 18 15.56 -33.74 -29.89
C GLY A 18 14.33 -33.40 -29.04
N CYS A 19 14.57 -32.68 -27.95
CA CYS A 19 13.53 -31.94 -27.24
C CYS A 19 14.07 -30.57 -26.90
N ALA A 20 13.59 -29.60 -27.68
CA ALA A 20 13.27 -28.22 -27.34
C ALA A 20 14.02 -27.60 -26.13
N SER A 21 14.82 -26.59 -26.44
CA SER A 21 15.09 -25.48 -25.54
C SER A 21 13.77 -24.95 -24.96
N ARG A 22 13.51 -25.23 -23.68
CA ARG A 22 12.50 -24.51 -22.90
C ARG A 22 13.00 -23.08 -22.69
N GLY A 23 12.61 -22.21 -23.62
CA GLY A 23 12.58 -20.78 -23.39
C GLY A 23 11.51 -20.45 -22.34
N ALA A 24 11.91 -19.57 -21.43
CA ALA A 24 11.11 -18.61 -20.67
C ALA A 24 9.83 -19.10 -19.96
N THR A 25 9.87 -19.00 -18.63
CA THR A 25 8.87 -18.19 -17.92
C THR A 25 9.58 -17.45 -16.79
N ASP A 26 10.08 -16.25 -17.07
CA ASP A 26 10.16 -15.21 -16.05
C ASP A 26 8.72 -14.90 -15.65
N ALA A 27 8.25 -15.53 -14.57
CA ALA A 27 7.10 -15.02 -13.85
C ALA A 27 7.55 -13.71 -13.17
N ALA A 28 7.50 -12.61 -13.92
CA ALA A 28 7.50 -11.29 -13.35
C ALA A 28 6.40 -11.28 -12.27
N PRO A 29 6.72 -10.94 -11.01
CA PRO A 29 5.68 -10.88 -10.00
C PRO A 29 4.67 -9.84 -10.44
N GLU A 30 3.44 -10.34 -10.61
CA GLU A 30 2.20 -9.62 -10.78
C GLU A 30 2.29 -8.30 -10.03
N SER A 31 2.22 -7.20 -10.79
CA SER A 31 2.26 -5.84 -10.28
C SER A 31 1.23 -5.74 -9.16
N ALA A 32 1.71 -5.71 -7.91
CA ALA A 32 0.90 -5.42 -6.75
C ALA A 32 0.11 -4.16 -7.10
N ALA A 33 -1.19 -4.33 -7.32
CA ALA A 33 -2.08 -3.24 -7.68
C ALA A 33 -1.89 -2.17 -6.61
N VAL A 34 -1.34 -1.02 -7.00
CA VAL A 34 -1.29 0.14 -6.13
C VAL A 34 -2.74 0.43 -5.80
N PRO A 35 -3.19 0.28 -4.53
CA PRO A 35 -4.57 0.58 -4.20
C PRO A 35 -4.84 2.03 -4.62
N ALA A 36 -5.91 2.22 -5.39
CA ALA A 36 -6.33 3.55 -5.83
C ALA A 36 -6.40 4.48 -4.60
N PRO A 37 -6.02 5.76 -4.74
CA PRO A 37 -6.01 6.69 -3.61
C PRO A 37 -7.42 6.75 -3.01
N VAL A 38 -7.54 6.37 -1.75
CA VAL A 38 -8.80 6.48 -1.00
C VAL A 38 -8.93 7.95 -0.63
N THR A 39 -9.66 8.72 -1.43
CA THR A 39 -9.87 10.13 -1.16
C THR A 39 -10.75 10.31 0.06
N VAL A 40 -10.28 11.10 1.04
CA VAL A 40 -11.12 11.52 2.17
C VAL A 40 -12.18 12.47 1.65
N ALA A 41 -13.44 12.03 1.71
CA ALA A 41 -14.60 12.84 1.36
C ALA A 41 -15.40 13.15 2.63
N MET A 42 -15.74 14.43 2.81
CA MET A 42 -16.68 14.80 3.87
C MET A 42 -18.06 14.22 3.54
N PRO A 43 -18.75 13.57 4.49
CA PRO A 43 -20.11 13.12 4.29
C PRO A 43 -21.01 14.29 3.91
N ALA A 44 -21.85 14.10 2.90
CA ALA A 44 -22.90 15.05 2.57
C ALA A 44 -23.83 15.21 3.78
N HIS A 45 -24.20 16.45 4.10
CA HIS A 45 -25.10 16.80 5.21
C HIS A 45 -24.62 16.42 6.63
N LEU A 46 -23.31 16.31 6.85
CA LEU A 46 -22.77 16.14 8.20
C LEU A 46 -23.17 17.32 9.09
N ALA A 47 -23.96 17.03 10.15
CA ALA A 47 -24.40 18.02 11.11
C ALA A 47 -23.22 18.56 11.93
N ASP A 48 -23.32 19.82 12.37
CA ASP A 48 -22.22 20.49 13.08
C ASP A 48 -21.77 19.72 14.34
N LYS A 49 -22.73 19.14 15.10
CA LYS A 49 -22.44 18.33 16.30
C LYS A 49 -21.67 17.04 16.01
N ASP A 50 -21.80 16.49 14.80
CA ASP A 50 -21.23 15.20 14.41
C ASP A 50 -19.87 15.39 13.69
N PHE A 51 -19.50 16.65 13.37
CA PHE A 51 -18.26 16.97 12.69
C PHE A 51 -17.00 16.57 13.48
N ALA A 52 -16.95 16.89 14.77
CA ALA A 52 -15.78 16.61 15.60
C ALA A 52 -15.53 15.10 15.80
N PRO A 53 -16.55 14.27 16.13
CA PRO A 53 -16.39 12.81 16.16
C PRO A 53 -15.92 12.22 14.82
N TRP A 54 -16.51 12.67 13.71
CA TRP A 54 -16.12 12.22 12.37
C TRP A 54 -14.66 12.57 12.05
N LEU A 55 -14.25 13.82 12.30
CA LEU A 55 -12.88 14.28 12.07
C LEU A 55 -11.87 13.46 12.89
N GLN A 56 -12.20 13.15 14.14
CA GLN A 56 -11.35 12.34 15.00
C GLN A 56 -11.23 10.89 14.51
N GLY A 57 -12.34 10.30 14.06
CA GLY A 57 -12.35 8.97 13.44
C GLY A 57 -11.45 8.91 12.22
N GLU A 58 -11.53 9.93 11.36
CA GLU A 58 -10.73 9.99 10.14
C GLU A 58 -9.23 10.19 10.42
N ARG A 59 -8.89 11.05 11.39
CA ARG A 59 -7.50 11.19 11.88
C ARG A 59 -6.97 9.87 12.44
N SER A 60 -7.78 9.14 13.20
CA SER A 60 -7.40 7.83 13.71
C SER A 60 -7.20 6.81 12.58
N ARG A 61 -8.03 6.82 11.54
CA ARG A 61 -7.85 5.97 10.35
C ARG A 61 -6.52 6.27 9.66
N ILE A 62 -6.20 7.54 9.41
CA ILE A 62 -4.93 7.95 8.79
C ILE A 62 -3.75 7.52 9.67
N ALA A 63 -3.81 7.73 10.98
CA ALA A 63 -2.75 7.31 11.91
C ALA A 63 -2.50 5.78 11.85
N SER A 64 -3.57 4.99 11.88
CA SER A 64 -3.47 3.53 11.73
C SER A 64 -2.93 3.12 10.36
N ALA A 65 -3.35 3.78 9.29
CA ALA A 65 -2.85 3.52 7.94
C ALA A 65 -1.35 3.85 7.80
N ARG A 66 -0.88 4.94 8.42
CA ARG A 66 0.54 5.29 8.50
C ARG A 66 1.32 4.23 9.25
N SER A 67 0.82 3.76 10.39
CA SER A 67 1.44 2.68 11.16
C SER A 67 1.55 1.40 10.33
N ALA A 68 0.46 1.00 9.66
CA ALA A 68 0.45 -0.17 8.80
C ALA A 68 1.42 -0.06 7.61
N ALA A 69 1.54 1.11 6.98
CA ALA A 69 2.50 1.34 5.90
C ALA A 69 3.96 1.27 6.37
N GLN A 70 4.26 1.71 7.60
CA GLN A 70 5.57 1.54 8.22
C GLN A 70 5.87 0.07 8.52
N GLN A 71 4.90 -0.66 9.08
CA GLN A 71 5.04 -2.09 9.35
C GLN A 71 5.29 -2.87 8.06
N ARG A 72 4.50 -2.62 7.01
CA ARG A 72 4.71 -3.26 5.69
C ARG A 72 6.11 -3.00 5.14
N PHE A 73 6.62 -1.78 5.29
CA PHE A 73 7.99 -1.46 4.88
C PHE A 73 9.02 -2.26 5.68
N HIS A 74 8.88 -2.32 7.00
CA HIS A 74 9.78 -3.08 7.86
C HIS A 74 9.80 -4.57 7.47
N ASP A 75 8.62 -5.17 7.28
CA ASP A 75 8.50 -6.58 6.91
C ASP A 75 9.08 -6.85 5.50
N ALA A 76 8.86 -5.93 4.56
CA ALA A 76 9.45 -5.99 3.24
C ALA A 76 10.98 -5.87 3.28
N GLU A 77 11.52 -4.98 4.11
CA GLU A 77 12.96 -4.80 4.30
C GLU A 77 13.60 -6.08 4.86
N LEU A 78 13.01 -6.69 5.89
CA LEU A 78 13.44 -8.00 6.41
C LEU A 78 13.37 -9.10 5.35
N ALA A 79 12.33 -9.12 4.52
CA ALA A 79 12.22 -10.08 3.42
C ALA A 79 13.28 -9.86 2.33
N CYS A 80 13.68 -8.61 2.07
CA CYS A 80 14.70 -8.27 1.08
C CYS A 80 16.07 -8.85 1.41
N TRP A 81 16.43 -8.91 2.70
CA TRP A 81 17.72 -9.46 3.15
C TRP A 81 17.92 -10.96 2.85
N ARG A 82 16.84 -11.68 2.54
CA ARG A 82 16.91 -13.10 2.12
C ARG A 82 17.04 -13.27 0.60
N ARG A 83 17.18 -12.19 -0.16
CA ARG A 83 17.25 -12.19 -1.63
C ARG A 83 18.65 -11.87 -2.11
N PHE A 84 18.98 -12.30 -3.32
CA PHE A 84 20.27 -11.97 -3.95
C PHE A 84 20.38 -10.48 -4.30
N ALA A 85 19.32 -9.89 -4.89
CA ALA A 85 19.27 -8.48 -5.28
C ALA A 85 18.73 -7.58 -4.14
N VAL A 86 19.41 -7.57 -2.98
CA VAL A 86 18.93 -6.84 -1.78
C VAL A 86 18.73 -5.36 -2.06
N ASN A 87 19.70 -4.69 -2.68
CA ASN A 87 19.67 -3.24 -2.91
C ASN A 87 18.47 -2.81 -3.75
N ASP A 88 18.20 -3.53 -4.84
CA ASP A 88 17.04 -3.26 -5.69
C ASP A 88 15.73 -3.53 -4.96
N CYS A 89 15.68 -4.61 -4.18
CA CYS A 89 14.52 -4.94 -3.36
C CYS A 89 14.22 -3.83 -2.33
N VAL A 90 15.22 -3.40 -1.55
CA VAL A 90 15.06 -2.35 -0.53
C VAL A 90 14.70 -1.02 -1.20
N ARG A 91 15.29 -0.69 -2.36
CA ARG A 91 14.92 0.50 -3.13
C ARG A 91 13.45 0.48 -3.51
N LYS A 92 12.93 -0.65 -4.00
CA LYS A 92 11.51 -0.82 -4.33
C LYS A 92 10.61 -0.65 -3.10
N ALA A 93 10.93 -1.31 -1.99
CA ALA A 93 10.17 -1.17 -0.73
C ALA A 93 10.13 0.30 -0.24
N ARG A 94 11.24 1.04 -0.39
CA ARG A 94 11.29 2.48 -0.05
C ARG A 94 10.40 3.33 -0.96
N VAL A 95 10.33 3.02 -2.26
CA VAL A 95 9.43 3.69 -3.20
C VAL A 95 7.98 3.47 -2.78
N GLU A 96 7.59 2.21 -2.55
CA GLU A 96 6.23 1.86 -2.13
C GLU A 96 5.83 2.56 -0.83
N ARG A 97 6.72 2.58 0.17
CA ARG A 97 6.49 3.32 1.42
C ARG A 97 6.28 4.82 1.17
N ARG A 98 7.13 5.45 0.34
CA ARG A 98 7.01 6.88 0.04
C ARG A 98 5.67 7.17 -0.63
N THR A 99 5.31 6.43 -1.67
CA THR A 99 4.03 6.60 -2.37
C THR A 99 2.84 6.48 -1.40
N ALA A 100 2.83 5.47 -0.52
CA ALA A 100 1.78 5.32 0.47
C ALA A 100 1.74 6.49 1.48
N MET A 101 2.90 6.97 1.93
CA MET A 101 2.99 8.10 2.86
C MET A 101 2.55 9.41 2.22
N ASP A 102 2.88 9.62 0.94
CA ASP A 102 2.53 10.82 0.19
C ASP A 102 1.01 10.89 -0.02
N GLN A 103 0.37 9.76 -0.36
CA GLN A 103 -1.09 9.66 -0.44
C GLN A 103 -1.77 9.99 0.89
N LEU A 104 -1.32 9.37 1.99
CA LEU A 104 -1.86 9.65 3.33
C LEU A 104 -1.64 11.10 3.76
N ARG A 105 -0.55 11.73 3.33
CA ARG A 105 -0.31 13.15 3.58
C ARG A 105 -1.28 14.04 2.80
N GLN A 106 -1.61 13.69 1.55
CA GLN A 106 -2.63 14.41 0.78
C GLN A 106 -4.00 14.32 1.47
N GLU A 107 -4.38 13.13 1.93
CA GLU A 107 -5.60 12.91 2.71
C GLU A 107 -5.65 13.79 3.97
N GLU A 108 -4.56 13.85 4.73
CA GLU A 108 -4.46 14.69 5.94
C GLU A 108 -4.54 16.19 5.62
N LEU A 109 -3.95 16.63 4.51
CA LEU A 109 -4.04 18.04 4.07
C LEU A 109 -5.48 18.43 3.71
N LEU A 110 -6.22 17.54 3.02
CA LEU A 110 -7.63 17.75 2.71
C LEU A 110 -8.48 17.84 3.97
N LEU A 111 -8.24 16.97 4.96
CA LEU A 111 -8.92 17.04 6.26
C LEU A 111 -8.66 18.33 7.01
N ASN A 112 -7.40 18.76 7.05
CA ASN A 112 -7.02 20.02 7.69
C ASN A 112 -7.70 21.22 7.01
N GLU A 113 -7.84 21.20 5.68
CA GLU A 113 -8.57 22.22 4.94
C GLU A 113 -10.06 22.21 5.28
N MET A 114 -10.71 21.04 5.31
CA MET A 114 -12.12 20.92 5.72
C MET A 114 -12.35 21.47 7.13
N GLU A 115 -11.46 21.16 8.07
CA GLU A 115 -11.53 21.69 9.43
C GLU A 115 -11.38 23.22 9.48
N ARG A 116 -10.42 23.77 8.72
CA ARG A 116 -10.25 25.23 8.62
C ARG A 116 -11.50 25.92 8.10
N GLN A 117 -12.09 25.39 7.03
CA GLN A 117 -13.32 25.94 6.44
C GLN A 117 -14.48 25.92 7.44
N ARG A 118 -14.68 24.80 8.14
CA ARG A 118 -15.74 24.67 9.16
C ARG A 118 -15.56 25.63 10.32
N ARG A 119 -14.36 25.72 10.89
CA ARG A 119 -14.06 26.66 11.98
C ARG A 119 -14.26 28.12 11.56
N THR A 120 -13.91 28.45 10.32
CA THR A 120 -14.11 29.79 9.77
C THR A 120 -15.59 30.12 9.63
N ALA A 121 -16.39 29.20 9.06
CA ALA A 121 -17.84 29.35 8.94
C ALA A 121 -18.54 29.46 10.30
N GLU A 122 -18.08 28.71 11.31
CA GLU A 122 -18.61 28.83 12.67
C GLU A 122 -18.31 30.20 13.28
N ARG A 123 -17.08 30.69 13.16
CA ARG A 123 -16.70 32.02 13.66
C ARG A 123 -17.50 33.14 13.00
N LEU A 124 -17.70 33.07 11.68
CA LEU A 124 -18.54 34.05 10.96
C LEU A 124 -19.97 34.08 11.50
N ARG A 125 -20.60 32.91 11.67
CA ARG A 125 -21.94 32.79 12.28
C ARG A 125 -21.99 33.40 13.69
N GLN A 126 -20.97 33.16 14.52
CA GLN A 126 -20.89 33.76 15.86
C GLN A 126 -20.77 35.28 15.82
N LEU A 127 -20.02 35.84 14.88
CA LEU A 127 -19.86 37.28 14.71
C LEU A 127 -21.17 37.93 14.24
N GLU A 128 -21.86 37.34 13.27
CA GLU A 128 -23.16 37.80 12.78
C GLU A 128 -24.21 37.82 13.91
N GLN A 129 -24.29 36.74 14.70
CA GLN A 129 -25.20 36.69 15.85
C GLN A 129 -24.89 37.77 16.90
N LYS A 130 -23.61 38.08 17.14
CA LYS A 130 -23.23 39.17 18.04
C LYS A 130 -23.63 40.54 17.49
N GLN A 131 -23.46 40.76 16.19
CA GLN A 131 -23.87 42.01 15.54
C GLN A 131 -25.39 42.20 15.59
N GLN A 132 -26.16 41.15 15.31
CA GLN A 132 -27.63 41.20 15.40
C GLN A 132 -28.12 41.51 16.82
N LYS A 133 -27.47 40.96 17.85
CA LYS A 133 -27.81 41.25 19.25
C LYS A 133 -27.39 42.65 19.71
N ALA A 134 -26.41 43.25 19.04
CA ALA A 134 -25.90 44.59 19.36
C ALA A 134 -26.58 45.70 18.55
N ALA A 135 -27.33 45.36 17.51
CA ALA A 135 -28.15 46.31 16.76
C ALA A 135 -29.33 46.78 17.63
N PRO A 136 -29.58 48.10 17.75
CA PRO A 136 -30.65 48.68 18.56
C PRO A 136 -32.06 48.38 18.03
#